data_AF-A0A084SZ16-F1
#
_entry.id   AF-A0A084SZ16-F1
#
_cell.length_a   1.000
_cell.length_b   1.000
_cell.length_c   1.000
_cell.angle_alpha   90.00
_cell.angle_beta   90.00
_cell.angle_gamma   90.00
#
_symmetry.space_group_name_H-M   'P 1'
#
loop_
_entity.id
_entity.type
_entity.pdbx_description
1 polymer ?
#
loop_
_entity_poly.entity_id
_entity_poly.type
_entity_poly.pdbx_seq_one_letter_code
_entity_poly.pdbx_strand_id
1 'polypeptide(L)'
;MRHTLWLFFICLAIPAAHAQESSRVVLPQTQNFYINAVATLYEQGRFTEALSKLERALEWKSNGPEEIVWLKVMQGVLQAELSQDEALESFKQALALDKDAQLPFQANRRLRKLFEQARDTLGLPADKTLLAQELEQNAAASKTPRSAAPPPRRYGWSLGVRGELDVLEPILTSVQDTEESPSELKFTAALSPAVSLGYNQQKWGGVATVLVQSAPGLRAEGQFHPLTLSWVRPYARLGATAFFAEKDAQGNTVPLGSVGGRAALGVDVQFTSRLSAFADVAYEHFFVTGERYRPQSVLISVGVGLFP
;
A
#
# COMPACT_ATOMS: atom_id res chain seq x y z
N MET A 1 -25.09 -41.97 -1.84
CA MET A 1 -23.76 -41.37 -2.02
C MET A 1 -23.93 -39.88 -1.74
N ARG A 2 -23.95 -39.34 -0.51
CA ARG A 2 -22.98 -39.36 0.60
C ARG A 2 -21.54 -39.01 0.16
N HIS A 3 -21.19 -37.73 0.32
CA HIS A 3 -19.98 -37.15 0.94
C HIS A 3 -19.49 -35.89 0.16
N THR A 4 -19.71 -34.68 0.73
CA THR A 4 -18.69 -33.77 1.33
C THR A 4 -18.00 -32.87 0.29
N LEU A 5 -17.70 -31.58 0.48
CA LEU A 5 -17.44 -30.83 1.70
C LEU A 5 -17.59 -29.31 1.41
N TRP A 6 -18.17 -28.65 2.40
CA TRP A 6 -18.36 -27.23 2.63
C TRP A 6 -17.04 -26.55 3.04
N LEU A 7 -16.67 -25.39 2.46
CA LEU A 7 -15.68 -24.41 2.99
C LEU A 7 -15.59 -23.19 2.02
N PHE A 8 -15.57 -21.91 2.40
CA PHE A 8 -15.79 -21.19 3.65
C PHE A 8 -16.03 -19.72 3.22
N PHE A 9 -17.18 -19.14 3.57
CA PHE A 9 -17.45 -17.70 3.41
C PHE A 9 -16.92 -17.01 4.67
N ILE A 10 -15.80 -16.30 4.59
CA ILE A 10 -15.40 -15.32 5.61
C ILE A 10 -15.13 -13.99 4.89
N CYS A 11 -16.18 -13.18 4.77
CA CYS A 11 -16.01 -11.74 4.68
C CYS A 11 -15.95 -11.22 6.12
N LEU A 12 -14.74 -10.98 6.62
CA LEU A 12 -14.57 -10.14 7.79
C LEU A 12 -15.08 -8.74 7.43
N ALA A 13 -16.21 -8.35 8.04
CA ALA A 13 -16.59 -6.97 8.14
C ALA A 13 -15.50 -6.24 8.92
N ILE A 14 -14.73 -5.38 8.25
CA ILE A 14 -13.89 -4.40 8.93
C ILE A 14 -14.81 -3.22 9.24
N PRO A 15 -15.18 -2.96 10.50
CA PRO A 15 -15.81 -1.70 10.82
C PRO A 15 -14.80 -0.59 10.53
N ALA A 16 -15.21 0.37 9.70
CA ALA A 16 -14.55 1.65 9.56
C ALA A 16 -14.71 2.43 10.87
N ALA A 17 -13.97 2.04 11.89
CA ALA A 17 -13.76 2.87 13.06
C ALA A 17 -12.75 3.95 12.64
N HIS A 18 -13.25 5.11 12.23
CA HIS A 18 -12.49 6.34 12.41
C HIS A 18 -12.20 6.44 13.91
N ALA A 19 -11.00 6.04 14.31
CA ALA A 19 -10.48 6.34 15.63
C ALA A 19 -10.26 7.86 15.69
N GLN A 20 -11.33 8.60 15.98
CA GLN A 20 -11.24 9.95 16.48
C GLN A 20 -10.62 9.81 17.87
N GLU A 21 -9.32 10.04 17.96
CA GLU A 21 -8.57 10.05 19.21
C GLU A 21 -9.21 11.11 20.12
N SER A 22 -10.02 10.65 21.08
CA SER A 22 -10.83 11.51 21.94
C SER A 22 -9.88 12.34 22.82
N SER A 23 -9.58 13.55 22.38
CA SER A 23 -8.77 14.50 23.13
C SER A 23 -9.65 15.13 24.18
N ARG A 24 -9.56 14.63 25.42
CA ARG A 24 -10.34 15.15 26.56
C ARG A 24 -9.98 16.61 26.82
N VAL A 25 -10.99 17.48 26.84
CA VAL A 25 -10.79 18.91 27.10
C VAL A 25 -10.53 19.15 28.59
N VAL A 26 -9.45 19.86 28.90
CA VAL A 26 -9.10 20.33 30.25
C VAL A 26 -9.93 21.57 30.56
N LEU A 27 -10.65 21.52 31.67
CA LEU A 27 -11.58 22.56 32.10
C LEU A 27 -10.97 23.40 33.22
N PRO A 28 -11.19 24.73 33.24
CA PRO A 28 -10.91 25.55 34.39
C PRO A 28 -11.88 25.20 35.54
N GLN A 29 -11.51 25.52 36.78
CA GLN A 29 -12.46 25.46 37.88
C GLN A 29 -13.49 26.57 37.71
N THR A 30 -14.76 26.20 37.49
CA THR A 30 -15.77 27.14 37.07
C THR A 30 -17.16 26.88 37.66
N GLN A 31 -17.89 27.95 37.94
CA GLN A 31 -19.34 27.92 38.22
C GLN A 31 -20.17 28.19 36.95
N ASN A 32 -19.53 28.59 35.86
CA ASN A 32 -20.16 28.87 34.59
C ASN A 32 -20.47 27.55 33.86
N PHE A 33 -21.72 27.10 33.95
CA PHE A 33 -22.16 25.85 33.34
C PHE A 33 -22.05 25.85 31.81
N TYR A 34 -21.96 27.01 31.15
CA TYR A 34 -21.75 27.07 29.71
C TYR A 34 -20.36 26.58 29.30
N ILE A 35 -19.33 26.74 30.13
CA ILE A 35 -17.97 26.23 29.85
C ILE A 35 -17.99 24.70 29.68
N ASN A 36 -18.68 23.99 30.58
CA ASN A 36 -18.86 22.54 30.47
C ASN A 36 -19.63 22.15 29.21
N ALA A 37 -20.66 22.93 28.85
CA ALA A 37 -21.43 22.69 27.64
C ALA A 37 -20.60 22.89 26.36
N VAL A 38 -19.73 23.91 26.33
CA VAL A 38 -18.80 24.18 25.22
C VAL A 38 -17.87 22.99 25.02
N ALA A 39 -17.21 22.52 26.07
CA ALA A 39 -16.30 21.38 25.99
C ALA A 39 -17.02 20.10 25.53
N THR A 40 -18.19 19.81 26.10
CA THR A 40 -19.01 18.66 25.70
C THR A 40 -19.39 18.70 24.22
N LEU A 41 -19.83 19.88 23.73
CA LEU A 41 -20.21 20.04 22.32
C LEU A 41 -19.01 19.98 21.38
N TYR A 42 -17.84 20.47 21.82
CA TYR A 42 -16.58 20.33 21.08
C TYR A 42 -16.19 18.85 20.92
N GLU A 43 -16.23 18.07 22.01
CA GLU A 43 -15.94 16.63 21.99
C GLU A 43 -16.93 15.84 21.12
N GLN A 44 -18.18 16.32 20.99
CA GLN A 44 -19.19 15.77 20.09
C GLN A 44 -19.05 16.23 18.63
N GLY A 45 -18.10 17.12 18.31
CA GLY A 45 -17.92 17.69 16.97
C GLY A 45 -18.99 18.72 16.57
N ARG A 46 -19.81 19.21 17.51
CA ARG A 46 -20.91 20.16 17.26
C ARG A 46 -20.43 21.60 17.41
N PHE A 47 -19.53 22.02 16.52
CA PHE A 47 -18.77 23.27 16.68
C PHE A 47 -19.61 24.55 16.60
N THR A 48 -20.61 24.61 15.73
CA THR A 48 -21.51 25.78 15.61
C THR A 48 -22.31 26.01 16.89
N GLU A 49 -22.82 24.94 17.49
CA GLU A 49 -23.54 25.00 18.75
C GLU A 49 -22.62 25.33 19.92
N ALA A 50 -21.40 24.75 19.93
CA ALA A 50 -20.38 25.09 20.91
C ALA A 50 -20.06 26.59 20.87
N LEU A 51 -19.95 27.19 19.67
CA LEU A 51 -19.68 28.62 19.52
C LEU A 51 -20.82 29.47 20.09
N SER A 52 -22.08 29.10 19.83
CA SER A 52 -23.24 29.78 20.44
C SER A 52 -23.27 29.65 21.97
N LYS A 53 -22.87 28.51 22.54
CA LYS A 53 -22.73 28.36 24.00
C LYS A 53 -21.56 29.17 24.54
N LEU A 54 -20.49 29.31 23.77
CA LEU A 54 -19.31 30.08 24.14
C LEU A 54 -19.64 31.58 24.22
N GLU A 55 -20.43 32.11 23.30
CA GLU A 55 -20.91 33.50 23.35
C GLU A 55 -21.67 33.77 24.65
N ARG A 56 -22.59 32.88 25.03
CA ARG A 56 -23.29 32.96 26.32
C ARG A 56 -22.37 32.80 27.52
N ALA A 57 -21.32 31.98 27.40
CA ALA A 57 -20.34 31.82 28.44
C ALA A 57 -19.53 33.10 28.67
N LEU A 58 -19.18 33.84 27.61
CA LEU A 58 -18.47 35.12 27.69
C LEU A 58 -19.31 36.22 28.36
N GLU A 59 -20.63 36.21 28.19
CA GLU A 59 -21.56 37.16 28.84
C GLU A 59 -21.75 36.92 30.35
N TRP A 60 -21.21 35.81 30.88
CA TRP A 60 -21.36 35.47 32.28
C TRP A 60 -20.57 36.42 33.19
N LYS A 61 -21.29 37.23 33.98
CA LYS A 61 -20.73 38.34 34.77
C LYS A 61 -19.68 37.93 35.81
N SER A 62 -19.75 36.70 36.30
CA SER A 62 -18.86 36.20 37.35
C SER A 62 -17.65 35.45 36.79
N ASN A 63 -17.34 35.61 35.50
CA ASN A 63 -16.16 34.98 34.92
C ASN A 63 -14.88 35.53 35.58
N GLY A 64 -14.07 34.65 36.14
CA GLY A 64 -12.72 34.92 36.59
C GLY A 64 -11.73 35.03 35.42
N PRO A 65 -10.51 35.54 35.68
CA PRO A 65 -9.49 35.73 34.63
C PRO A 65 -9.15 34.44 33.88
N GLU A 66 -8.98 33.31 34.59
CA GLU A 66 -8.67 32.01 33.99
C GLU A 66 -9.79 31.51 33.05
N GLU A 67 -11.05 31.71 33.44
CA GLU A 67 -12.21 31.34 32.62
C GLU A 67 -12.27 32.17 31.34
N ILE A 68 -11.97 33.48 31.43
CA ILE A 68 -11.94 34.37 30.25
C ILE A 68 -10.84 33.95 29.29
N VAL A 69 -9.63 33.64 29.80
CA VAL A 69 -8.52 33.14 28.98
C VAL A 69 -8.93 31.84 28.28
N TRP A 70 -9.46 30.88 29.04
CA TRP A 70 -9.92 29.60 28.48
C TRP A 70 -10.99 29.78 27.40
N LEU A 71 -11.98 30.65 27.65
CA LEU A 71 -13.03 30.95 26.69
C LEU A 71 -12.48 31.58 25.41
N LYS A 72 -11.47 32.46 25.50
CA LYS A 72 -10.83 33.05 24.32
C LYS A 72 -9.99 32.05 23.53
N VAL A 73 -9.28 31.15 24.21
CA VAL A 73 -8.59 30.04 23.54
C VAL A 73 -9.60 29.14 22.82
N MET A 74 -10.67 28.74 23.49
CA MET A 74 -11.72 27.90 22.90
C MET A 74 -12.47 28.59 21.76
N GLN A 75 -12.60 29.93 21.81
CA GLN A 75 -13.16 30.72 20.71
C GLN A 75 -12.31 30.55 19.45
N GLY A 76 -10.99 30.72 19.56
CA GLY A 76 -10.06 30.51 18.44
C GLY A 76 -10.08 29.07 17.92
N VAL A 77 -10.17 28.09 18.81
CA VAL A 77 -10.31 26.67 18.43
C VAL A 77 -11.56 26.44 17.59
N LEU A 78 -12.73 26.88 18.08
CA LEU A 78 -14.01 26.66 17.40
C LEU A 78 -14.07 27.38 16.06
N GLN A 79 -13.57 28.61 15.99
CA GLN A 79 -13.46 29.36 14.75
C GLN A 79 -12.56 28.66 13.74
N ALA A 80 -11.41 28.10 14.18
CA ALA A 80 -10.53 27.36 13.30
C ALA A 80 -11.15 26.06 12.76
N GLU A 81 -11.89 25.32 13.59
CA GLU A 81 -12.62 24.12 13.15
C GLU A 81 -13.76 24.47 12.17
N LEU A 82 -14.41 25.62 12.36
CA LEU A 82 -15.40 26.16 11.43
C LEU A 82 -14.79 26.87 10.21
N SER A 83 -13.45 26.91 10.09
CA SER A 83 -12.71 27.60 9.03
C SER A 83 -13.09 29.08 8.88
N GLN A 84 -13.28 29.74 10.02
CA GLN A 84 -13.49 31.18 10.14
C GLN A 84 -12.15 31.91 10.27
N ASP A 85 -12.03 33.08 9.66
CA ASP A 85 -10.78 33.85 9.58
C ASP A 85 -10.40 34.51 10.92
N GLU A 86 -11.37 34.67 11.82
CA GLU A 86 -11.21 35.30 13.12
C GLU A 86 -10.41 34.46 14.14
N ALA A 87 -10.16 33.18 13.84
CA ALA A 87 -9.51 32.25 14.76
C ALA A 87 -8.15 32.75 15.28
N LEU A 88 -7.33 33.30 14.38
CA LEU A 88 -6.02 33.84 14.72
C LEU A 88 -6.13 35.03 15.68
N GLU A 89 -7.14 35.87 15.49
CA GLU A 89 -7.35 37.05 16.33
C GLU A 89 -7.84 36.66 17.73
N SER A 90 -8.73 35.67 17.83
CA SER A 90 -9.16 35.13 19.14
C SER A 90 -7.99 34.51 19.91
N PHE A 91 -7.08 33.80 19.23
CA PHE A 91 -5.87 33.30 19.88
C PHE A 91 -4.94 34.42 20.37
N LYS A 92 -4.77 35.49 19.59
CA LYS A 92 -4.00 36.67 20.04
C LYS A 92 -4.64 37.32 21.26
N GLN A 93 -5.97 37.44 21.29
CA GLN A 93 -6.68 37.98 22.45
C GLN A 93 -6.43 37.14 23.70
N ALA A 94 -6.49 35.81 23.59
CA ALA A 94 -6.16 34.93 24.71
C ALA A 94 -4.72 35.13 25.21
N LEU A 95 -3.75 35.15 24.29
CA LEU A 95 -2.33 35.33 24.59
C LEU A 95 -1.97 36.73 25.11
N ALA A 96 -2.76 37.74 24.76
CA ALA A 96 -2.63 39.08 25.31
C ALA A 96 -3.13 39.17 26.76
N LEU A 97 -4.13 38.36 27.12
CA LEU A 97 -4.62 38.25 28.51
C LEU A 97 -3.67 37.44 29.37
N ASP A 98 -3.18 36.32 28.85
CA ASP A 98 -2.21 35.46 29.51
C ASP A 98 -1.20 34.94 28.48
N LYS A 99 0.05 35.35 28.64
CA LYS A 99 1.17 35.00 27.74
C LYS A 99 1.52 33.52 27.83
N ASP A 100 1.18 32.87 28.93
CA ASP A 100 1.42 31.46 29.19
C ASP A 100 0.17 30.61 28.88
N ALA A 101 -0.86 31.18 28.24
CA ALA A 101 -2.04 30.45 27.83
C ALA A 101 -1.67 29.27 26.91
N GLN A 102 -2.30 28.12 27.15
CA GLN A 102 -2.08 26.89 26.41
C GLN A 102 -3.39 26.38 25.81
N LEU A 103 -3.29 25.53 24.79
CA LEU A 103 -4.44 24.82 24.26
C LEU A 103 -4.95 23.82 25.32
N PRO A 104 -6.26 23.78 25.62
CA PRO A 104 -6.80 22.98 26.72
C PRO A 104 -6.87 21.48 26.42
N PHE A 105 -6.26 21.01 25.33
CA PHE A 105 -6.20 19.60 24.95
C PHE A 105 -5.08 19.39 23.93
N GLN A 106 -4.79 18.13 23.62
CA GLN A 106 -3.84 17.78 22.57
C GLN A 106 -4.42 18.10 21.18
N ALA A 107 -4.16 19.30 20.69
CA ALA A 107 -4.73 19.76 19.44
C ALA A 107 -4.06 19.14 18.21
N ASN A 108 -4.80 19.09 17.10
CA ASN A 108 -4.25 18.67 15.81
C ASN A 108 -3.16 19.66 15.32
N ARG A 109 -2.40 19.25 14.30
CA ARG A 109 -1.27 20.04 13.76
C ARG A 109 -1.71 21.42 13.24
N ARG A 110 -2.91 21.53 12.68
CA ARG A 110 -3.45 22.79 12.14
C ARG A 110 -3.67 23.80 13.26
N LEU A 111 -4.40 23.41 14.31
CA LEU A 111 -4.68 24.25 15.46
C LEU A 111 -3.40 24.70 16.16
N ARG A 112 -2.45 23.78 16.38
CA ARG A 112 -1.14 24.11 16.97
C ARG A 112 -0.41 25.19 16.16
N LYS A 113 -0.32 25.01 14.84
CA LYS A 113 0.33 25.97 13.96
C LYS A 113 -0.34 27.35 14.00
N LEU A 114 -1.67 27.42 14.06
CA LEU A 114 -2.40 28.68 14.17
C LEU A 114 -2.16 29.37 15.53
N PHE A 115 -2.14 28.60 16.61
CA PHE A 115 -1.87 29.10 17.95
C PHE A 115 -0.43 29.62 18.08
N GLU A 116 0.55 28.89 17.53
CA GLU A 116 1.94 29.32 17.44
C GLU A 116 2.09 30.58 16.58
N GLN A 117 1.42 30.65 15.44
CA GLN A 117 1.43 31.84 14.60
C GLN A 117 0.90 33.07 15.35
N ALA A 118 -0.18 32.92 16.14
CA ALA A 118 -0.69 34.00 16.98
C ALA A 118 0.36 34.45 17.99
N ARG A 119 1.05 33.49 18.61
CA ARG A 119 2.08 33.75 19.60
C ARG A 119 3.33 34.43 19.01
N ASP A 120 3.77 33.97 17.84
CA ASP A 120 4.90 34.55 17.11
C ASP A 120 4.59 36.00 16.68
N THR A 121 3.33 36.27 16.28
CA THR A 121 2.88 37.63 15.95
C THR A 121 2.98 38.58 17.15
N LEU A 122 2.88 38.05 18.38
CA LEU A 122 3.02 38.80 19.63
C LEU A 122 4.46 38.81 20.18
N GLY A 123 5.42 38.19 19.50
CA GLY A 123 6.81 38.10 19.94
C GLY A 123 7.00 37.28 21.22
N LEU A 124 6.09 36.34 21.49
CA LEU A 124 6.09 35.52 22.70
C LEU A 124 6.89 34.21 22.50
N PRO A 125 7.63 33.73 23.52
CA PRO A 125 8.55 32.60 23.39
C PRO A 125 7.82 31.27 23.16
N ALA A 126 8.52 30.30 22.55
CA ALA A 126 7.99 28.97 22.28
C ALA A 126 7.43 28.26 23.53
N ASP A 127 6.22 27.72 23.38
CA ASP A 127 5.50 26.98 24.40
C ASP A 127 6.22 25.66 24.58
N LYS A 128 6.80 25.51 25.76
CA LYS A 128 7.62 24.36 26.13
C LYS A 128 6.81 23.07 26.09
N THR A 129 5.50 23.13 26.33
CA THR A 129 4.62 21.95 26.27
C THR A 129 4.36 21.52 24.82
N LEU A 130 4.12 22.47 23.91
CA LEU A 130 4.01 22.18 22.48
C LEU A 130 5.32 21.63 21.90
N LEU A 131 6.47 22.21 22.26
CA LEU A 131 7.78 21.70 21.85
C LEU A 131 8.04 20.27 22.36
N ALA A 132 7.72 20.00 23.62
CA ALA A 132 7.85 18.65 24.18
C ALA A 132 6.94 17.65 23.45
N GLN A 133 5.70 18.04 23.15
CA GLN A 133 4.77 17.22 22.38
C GLN A 133 5.21 17.02 20.93
N GLU A 134 5.82 18.01 20.28
CA GLU A 134 6.41 17.85 18.95
C GLU A 134 7.59 16.89 18.98
N LEU A 135 8.47 16.99 19.98
CA LEU A 135 9.58 16.06 20.16
C LEU A 135 9.07 14.64 20.43
N GLU A 136 8.03 14.48 21.24
CA GLU A 136 7.38 13.19 21.49
C GLU A 136 6.65 12.64 20.26
N GLN A 137 5.93 13.48 19.50
CA GLN A 137 5.28 13.07 18.25
C GLN A 137 6.28 12.75 17.15
N ASN A 138 7.39 13.47 17.06
CA ASN A 138 8.48 13.17 16.14
C ASN A 138 9.21 11.88 16.57
N ALA A 139 9.39 11.66 17.87
CA ALA A 139 9.94 10.42 18.40
C ALA A 139 8.97 9.24 18.22
N ALA A 140 7.67 9.45 18.33
CA ALA A 140 6.63 8.45 18.04
C ALA A 140 6.56 8.15 16.53
N ALA A 141 6.59 9.18 15.67
CA ALA A 141 6.66 9.04 14.23
C ALA A 141 7.95 8.35 13.76
N SER A 142 9.04 8.47 14.52
CA SER A 142 10.29 7.73 14.33
C SER A 142 10.22 6.27 14.80
N LYS A 143 9.32 5.94 15.75
CA LYS A 143 9.18 4.58 16.32
C LYS A 143 8.14 3.73 15.59
N THR A 144 7.18 4.34 14.90
CA THR A 144 6.32 3.60 13.97
C THR A 144 7.16 3.25 12.73
N PRO A 145 7.31 1.96 12.36
CA PRO A 145 7.81 1.65 11.02
C PRO A 145 6.86 2.39 10.08
N ARG A 146 7.41 3.32 9.30
CA ARG A 146 6.68 4.03 8.26
C ARG A 146 6.12 2.93 7.37
N SER A 147 4.87 2.54 7.60
CA SER A 147 4.12 1.68 6.70
C SER A 147 4.09 2.49 5.42
N ALA A 148 5.03 2.19 4.52
CA ALA A 148 5.10 2.84 3.24
C ALA A 148 3.74 2.54 2.62
N ALA A 149 2.89 3.57 2.55
CA ALA A 149 1.64 3.45 1.82
C ALA A 149 2.01 2.83 0.47
N PRO A 150 1.35 1.72 0.09
CA PRO A 150 1.76 0.95 -1.08
C PRO A 150 1.84 1.89 -2.28
N PRO A 151 2.87 1.75 -3.12
CA PRO A 151 3.02 2.63 -4.27
C PRO A 151 1.74 2.56 -5.12
N PRO A 152 1.25 3.70 -5.65
CA PRO A 152 0.09 3.69 -6.53
C PRO A 152 0.37 2.77 -7.73
N ARG A 153 -0.53 1.81 -7.95
CA ARG A 153 -0.38 0.81 -9.00
C ARG A 153 -0.56 1.45 -10.38
N ARG A 154 0.42 1.26 -11.26
CA ARG A 154 0.33 1.71 -12.65
C ARG A 154 -0.39 0.67 -13.50
N TYR A 155 -1.19 1.19 -14.43
CA TYR A 155 -1.81 0.43 -15.51
C TYR A 155 -1.22 0.89 -16.83
N GLY A 156 -1.22 0.02 -17.82
CA GLY A 156 -0.66 0.27 -19.13
C GLY A 156 0.47 -0.70 -19.47
N TRP A 157 1.38 -0.22 -20.32
CA TRP A 157 2.48 -1.01 -20.86
C TRP A 157 3.54 -1.28 -19.82
N SER A 158 4.15 -2.47 -19.90
CA SER A 158 5.24 -2.90 -19.05
C SER A 158 6.21 -3.75 -19.88
N LEU A 159 7.49 -3.62 -19.59
CA LEU A 159 8.55 -4.45 -20.16
C LEU A 159 9.13 -5.31 -19.04
N GLY A 160 9.28 -6.60 -19.27
CA GLY A 160 9.78 -7.52 -18.26
C GLY A 160 10.82 -8.49 -18.79
N VAL A 161 11.64 -8.97 -17.88
CA VAL A 161 12.54 -10.10 -18.10
C VAL A 161 12.21 -11.19 -17.10
N ARG A 162 12.22 -12.45 -17.54
CA ARG A 162 11.91 -13.61 -16.70
C ARG A 162 12.82 -14.78 -17.02
N GLY A 163 13.09 -15.60 -16.02
CA GLY A 163 13.67 -16.92 -16.17
C GLY A 163 12.61 -17.99 -15.89
N GLU A 164 12.58 -19.04 -16.71
CA GLU A 164 11.69 -20.20 -16.52
C GLU A 164 12.51 -21.47 -16.32
N LEU A 165 12.01 -22.35 -15.45
CA LEU A 165 12.62 -23.63 -15.10
C LEU A 165 11.59 -24.74 -15.28
N ASP A 166 11.89 -25.74 -16.11
CA ASP A 166 11.07 -26.96 -16.19
C ASP A 166 11.43 -27.91 -15.06
N VAL A 167 10.43 -28.32 -14.28
CA VAL A 167 10.58 -29.16 -13.09
C VAL A 167 10.02 -30.57 -13.25
N LEU A 168 9.44 -30.92 -14.41
CA LEU A 168 8.81 -32.22 -14.58
C LEU A 168 9.80 -33.40 -14.58
N GLU A 169 11.11 -33.20 -14.71
CA GLU A 169 12.15 -34.15 -14.32
C GLU A 169 13.55 -33.49 -14.42
N PRO A 170 14.42 -33.57 -13.39
CA PRO A 170 15.80 -33.11 -13.50
C PRO A 170 16.54 -33.95 -14.55
N ILE A 171 17.41 -33.33 -15.35
CA ILE A 171 18.33 -34.08 -16.21
C ILE A 171 19.29 -34.83 -15.28
N LEU A 172 19.00 -36.10 -15.01
CA LEU A 172 19.94 -37.03 -14.40
C LEU A 172 21.04 -37.30 -15.42
N THR A 173 22.09 -36.49 -15.41
CA THR A 173 23.35 -36.89 -16.05
C THR A 173 24.01 -37.92 -15.15
N SER A 174 23.85 -39.20 -15.47
CA SER A 174 24.76 -40.21 -14.93
C SER A 174 26.15 -39.88 -15.46
N VAL A 175 27.02 -39.33 -14.61
CA VAL A 175 28.44 -39.24 -14.90
C VAL A 175 28.91 -40.69 -14.98
N GLN A 176 29.26 -41.12 -16.20
CA GLN A 176 29.87 -42.42 -16.44
C GLN A 176 31.27 -42.37 -15.81
N ASP A 177 31.39 -43.11 -14.71
CA ASP A 177 32.58 -43.72 -14.12
C ASP A 177 33.93 -43.04 -14.41
N THR A 178 34.37 -42.23 -13.45
CA THR A 178 35.79 -42.24 -13.07
C THR A 178 35.83 -42.46 -11.56
N GLU A 179 36.40 -43.59 -11.17
CA GLU A 179 36.44 -44.10 -9.81
C GLU A 179 36.96 -43.04 -8.80
N GLU A 180 36.40 -43.07 -7.59
CA GLU A 180 36.81 -42.31 -6.39
C GLU A 180 36.28 -40.87 -6.19
N SER A 181 34.96 -40.69 -6.04
CA SER A 181 34.39 -39.69 -5.12
C SER A 181 32.87 -39.85 -4.95
N PRO A 182 32.27 -39.45 -3.80
CA PRO A 182 30.87 -39.71 -3.51
C PRO A 182 29.96 -38.99 -4.50
N SER A 183 28.90 -39.69 -4.92
CA SER A 183 27.92 -39.29 -5.92
C SER A 183 27.28 -37.93 -5.62
N GLU A 184 27.84 -36.84 -6.14
CA GLU A 184 27.16 -35.53 -6.17
C GLU A 184 26.05 -35.57 -7.23
N LEU A 185 24.78 -35.61 -6.79
CA LEU A 185 23.63 -35.35 -7.66
C LEU A 185 23.73 -33.92 -8.22
N LYS A 186 24.14 -33.79 -9.48
CA LYS A 186 24.09 -32.51 -10.20
C LYS A 186 22.70 -32.32 -10.81
N PHE A 187 21.91 -31.45 -10.18
CA PHE A 187 20.68 -30.94 -10.76
C PHE A 187 21.00 -29.93 -11.87
N THR A 188 21.00 -30.37 -13.14
CA THR A 188 21.04 -29.45 -14.28
C THR A 188 19.61 -29.13 -14.71
N ALA A 189 19.05 -28.09 -14.11
CA ALA A 189 17.75 -27.55 -14.51
C ALA A 189 17.98 -26.47 -15.58
N ALA A 190 17.38 -26.62 -16.76
CA ALA A 190 17.60 -25.73 -17.90
C ALA A 190 16.85 -24.41 -17.70
N LEU A 191 17.59 -23.34 -17.37
CA LEU A 191 17.03 -21.99 -17.24
C LEU A 191 16.75 -21.41 -18.63
N SER A 192 15.51 -20.96 -18.83
CA SER A 192 15.03 -20.40 -20.09
C SER A 192 14.77 -18.90 -19.93
N PRO A 193 15.67 -18.02 -20.40
CA PRO A 193 15.46 -16.58 -20.31
C PRO A 193 14.42 -16.12 -21.32
N ALA A 194 13.62 -15.13 -20.93
CA ALA A 194 12.59 -14.56 -21.79
C ALA A 194 12.38 -13.08 -21.54
N VAL A 195 11.95 -12.37 -22.58
CA VAL A 195 11.61 -10.94 -22.54
C VAL A 195 10.14 -10.79 -22.86
N SER A 196 9.41 -10.03 -22.04
CA SER A 196 7.96 -9.89 -22.15
C SER A 196 7.52 -8.45 -22.28
N LEU A 197 6.60 -8.18 -23.21
CA LEU A 197 5.84 -6.95 -23.29
C LEU A 197 4.43 -7.22 -22.74
N GLY A 198 4.06 -6.57 -21.65
CA GLY A 198 2.77 -6.71 -21.00
C GLY A 198 1.94 -5.45 -21.10
N TYR A 199 0.63 -5.59 -21.18
CA TYR A 199 -0.34 -4.52 -20.99
C TYR A 199 -1.28 -4.88 -19.84
N ASN A 200 -1.28 -4.09 -18.77
CA ASN A 200 -2.00 -4.37 -17.53
C ASN A 200 -3.11 -3.35 -17.27
N GLN A 201 -4.32 -3.83 -17.00
CA GLN A 201 -5.45 -3.05 -16.45
C GLN A 201 -5.86 -3.60 -15.08
N GLN A 202 -6.94 -3.05 -14.48
CA GLN A 202 -7.39 -3.37 -13.11
C GLN A 202 -7.90 -4.82 -12.91
N LYS A 203 -8.44 -5.48 -13.93
CA LYS A 203 -8.84 -6.90 -13.85
C LYS A 203 -8.25 -7.76 -14.95
N TRP A 204 -7.88 -7.14 -16.07
CA TRP A 204 -7.45 -7.84 -17.27
C TRP A 204 -6.11 -7.30 -17.76
N GLY A 205 -5.43 -8.10 -18.56
CA GLY A 205 -4.19 -7.74 -19.22
C GLY A 205 -3.83 -8.75 -20.28
N GLY A 206 -2.74 -8.48 -20.98
CA GLY A 206 -2.16 -9.40 -21.93
C GLY A 206 -0.64 -9.33 -21.86
N VAL A 207 0.02 -10.44 -22.16
CA VAL A 207 1.48 -10.53 -22.20
C VAL A 207 1.90 -11.23 -23.47
N ALA A 208 2.80 -10.60 -24.22
CA ALA A 208 3.54 -11.21 -25.32
C ALA A 208 4.97 -11.45 -24.85
N THR A 209 5.48 -12.67 -24.97
CA THR A 209 6.81 -13.06 -24.50
C THR A 209 7.62 -13.67 -25.64
N VAL A 210 8.88 -13.27 -25.73
CA VAL A 210 9.90 -13.87 -26.60
C VAL A 210 10.81 -14.73 -25.73
N LEU A 211 10.87 -16.03 -26.03
CA LEU A 211 11.74 -17.00 -25.38
C LEU A 211 13.11 -16.98 -26.06
N VAL A 212 14.15 -16.62 -25.31
CA VAL A 212 15.53 -16.48 -25.82
C VAL A 212 16.24 -17.82 -25.65
N GLN A 213 16.01 -18.71 -26.61
CA GLN A 213 16.59 -20.05 -26.65
C GLN A 213 17.17 -20.33 -28.05
N SER A 214 17.85 -21.47 -28.20
CA SER A 214 18.39 -21.94 -29.48
C SER A 214 17.29 -22.10 -30.55
N ALA A 215 16.09 -22.50 -30.14
CA ALA A 215 14.87 -22.42 -30.94
C ALA A 215 14.03 -21.29 -30.35
N PRO A 216 13.96 -20.11 -31.00
CA PRO A 216 13.22 -18.98 -30.46
C PRO A 216 11.74 -19.32 -30.38
N GLY A 217 11.10 -18.90 -29.29
CA GLY A 217 9.67 -19.08 -29.08
C GLY A 217 8.94 -17.77 -28.91
N LEU A 218 7.68 -17.73 -29.34
CA LEU A 218 6.75 -16.66 -29.06
C LEU A 218 5.61 -17.20 -28.22
N ARG A 219 5.21 -16.43 -27.21
CA ARG A 219 4.09 -16.75 -26.34
C ARG A 219 3.16 -15.57 -26.21
N ALA A 220 1.86 -15.83 -26.28
CA ALA A 220 0.81 -14.85 -26.06
C ALA A 220 -0.15 -15.36 -24.97
N GLU A 221 -0.35 -14.56 -23.93
CA GLU A 221 -1.16 -14.90 -22.76
C GLU A 221 -2.16 -13.78 -22.43
N GLY A 222 -3.41 -14.14 -22.20
CA GLY A 222 -4.37 -13.29 -21.49
C GLY A 222 -4.16 -13.42 -19.99
N GLN A 223 -4.20 -12.31 -19.26
CA GLN A 223 -3.96 -12.27 -17.82
C GLN A 223 -5.18 -11.73 -17.08
N PHE A 224 -5.67 -12.48 -16.09
CA PHE A 224 -6.76 -12.10 -15.21
C PHE A 224 -6.26 -11.88 -13.80
N HIS A 225 -6.74 -10.83 -13.15
CA HIS A 225 -6.39 -10.47 -11.78
C HIS A 225 -7.66 -10.47 -10.91
N PRO A 226 -7.92 -11.53 -10.13
CA PRO A 226 -9.16 -11.66 -9.37
C PRO A 226 -9.27 -10.62 -8.25
N LEU A 227 -8.14 -10.25 -7.64
CA LEU A 227 -8.05 -9.36 -6.51
C LEU A 227 -6.81 -8.48 -6.65
N THR A 228 -6.85 -7.27 -6.08
CA THR A 228 -5.69 -6.38 -6.01
C THR A 228 -5.47 -6.01 -4.55
N LEU A 229 -4.41 -6.57 -3.95
CA LEU A 229 -4.09 -6.45 -2.54
C LEU A 229 -2.90 -5.50 -2.37
N SER A 230 -3.12 -4.19 -2.53
CA SER A 230 -2.08 -3.19 -2.28
C SER A 230 -0.83 -3.48 -3.14
N TRP A 231 0.31 -3.80 -2.54
CA TRP A 231 1.57 -4.23 -3.13
C TRP A 231 1.54 -5.60 -3.84
N VAL A 232 0.61 -6.51 -3.51
CA VAL A 232 0.55 -7.87 -4.06
C VAL A 232 -0.67 -8.05 -4.93
N ARG A 233 -0.51 -8.75 -6.06
CA ARG A 233 -1.61 -9.03 -6.97
C ARG A 233 -1.51 -10.45 -7.52
N PRO A 234 -2.39 -11.36 -7.08
CA PRO A 234 -2.49 -12.67 -7.70
C PRO A 234 -3.01 -12.53 -9.13
N TYR A 235 -2.58 -13.43 -10.00
CA TYR A 235 -3.06 -13.52 -11.37
C TYR A 235 -3.21 -14.96 -11.85
N ALA A 236 -4.08 -15.14 -12.83
CA ALA A 236 -4.16 -16.32 -13.67
C ALA A 236 -3.85 -15.92 -15.12
N ARG A 237 -3.11 -16.75 -15.83
CA ARG A 237 -2.82 -16.59 -17.26
C ARG A 237 -3.28 -17.79 -18.06
N LEU A 238 -3.77 -17.53 -19.25
CA LEU A 238 -4.13 -18.53 -20.24
C LEU A 238 -3.62 -18.06 -21.60
N GLY A 239 -2.97 -18.96 -22.35
CA GLY A 239 -2.33 -18.57 -23.59
C GLY A 239 -1.82 -19.74 -24.41
N ALA A 240 -0.98 -19.41 -25.39
CA ALA A 240 -0.34 -20.36 -26.26
C ALA A 240 1.12 -19.97 -26.50
N THR A 241 1.94 -20.98 -26.76
CA THR A 241 3.36 -20.86 -27.13
C THR A 241 3.58 -21.53 -28.48
N ALA A 242 4.41 -20.91 -29.31
CA ALA A 242 4.90 -21.48 -30.56
C ALA A 242 6.41 -21.32 -30.64
N PHE A 243 7.11 -22.38 -31.03
CA PHE A 243 8.54 -22.39 -31.29
C PHE A 243 8.82 -22.40 -32.79
N PHE A 244 9.91 -21.76 -33.19
CA PHE A 244 10.31 -21.61 -34.59
C PHE A 244 11.75 -22.07 -34.78
N ALA A 245 12.09 -22.38 -36.03
CA ALA A 245 13.43 -22.83 -36.41
C ALA A 245 13.94 -24.03 -35.58
N GLU A 246 13.04 -24.97 -35.28
CA GLU A 246 13.39 -26.21 -34.60
C GLU A 246 14.09 -27.17 -35.58
N LYS A 247 14.95 -28.07 -35.08
CA LYS A 247 15.54 -29.11 -35.92
C LYS A 247 14.69 -30.38 -35.84
N ASP A 248 14.37 -30.98 -36.98
CA ASP A 248 13.73 -32.30 -37.04
C ASP A 248 14.73 -33.42 -36.71
N ALA A 249 14.24 -34.67 -36.69
CA ALA A 249 15.04 -35.87 -36.46
C ALA A 249 16.21 -36.03 -37.44
N GLN A 250 16.07 -35.44 -38.63
CA GLN A 250 17.05 -35.47 -39.72
C GLN A 250 18.00 -34.25 -39.67
N GLY A 251 17.84 -33.36 -38.68
CA GLY A 251 18.66 -32.17 -38.48
C GLY A 251 18.29 -30.97 -39.34
N ASN A 252 17.20 -31.03 -40.12
CA ASN A 252 16.70 -29.93 -40.94
C ASN A 252 15.94 -28.93 -40.08
N THR A 253 16.08 -27.65 -40.38
CA THR A 253 15.34 -26.58 -39.71
C THR A 253 13.92 -26.50 -40.23
N VAL A 254 12.93 -26.78 -39.38
CA VAL A 254 11.51 -26.57 -39.69
C VAL A 254 11.08 -25.14 -39.31
N PRO A 255 10.31 -24.46 -40.17
CA PRO A 255 9.92 -23.06 -39.94
C PRO A 255 9.00 -22.89 -38.73
N LEU A 256 8.08 -23.85 -38.52
CA LEU A 256 7.20 -23.93 -37.36
C LEU A 256 7.49 -25.25 -36.64
N GLY A 257 7.95 -25.14 -35.39
CA GLY A 257 8.20 -26.28 -34.51
C GLY A 257 7.02 -26.53 -33.60
N SER A 258 7.32 -26.71 -32.33
CA SER A 258 6.32 -27.07 -31.31
C SER A 258 5.29 -25.97 -31.04
N VAL A 259 4.00 -26.35 -30.89
CA VAL A 259 2.89 -25.44 -30.55
C VAL A 259 2.07 -26.02 -29.41
N GLY A 260 1.81 -25.22 -28.38
CA GLY A 260 1.13 -25.67 -27.17
C GLY A 260 0.24 -24.63 -26.50
N GLY A 261 -0.68 -25.12 -25.69
CA GLY A 261 -1.50 -24.32 -24.80
C GLY A 261 -0.88 -24.23 -23.42
N ARG A 262 -1.09 -23.10 -22.74
CA ARG A 262 -0.49 -22.81 -21.43
C ARG A 262 -1.52 -22.23 -20.46
N ALA A 263 -1.44 -22.66 -19.21
CA ALA A 263 -2.12 -22.06 -18.08
C ALA A 263 -1.13 -21.77 -16.97
N ALA A 264 -1.22 -20.61 -16.32
CA ALA A 264 -0.35 -20.26 -15.20
C ALA A 264 -1.09 -19.57 -14.07
N LEU A 265 -0.61 -19.77 -12.85
CA LEU A 265 -1.05 -19.06 -11.65
C LEU A 265 0.16 -18.43 -10.98
N GLY A 266 0.03 -17.16 -10.62
CA GLY A 266 1.15 -16.41 -10.08
C GLY A 266 0.76 -15.23 -9.21
N VAL A 267 1.80 -14.55 -8.75
CA VAL A 267 1.71 -13.34 -7.95
C VAL A 267 2.66 -12.29 -8.51
N ASP A 268 2.19 -11.04 -8.54
CA ASP A 268 2.96 -9.86 -8.90
C ASP A 268 3.08 -8.96 -7.66
N VAL A 269 4.30 -8.60 -7.29
CA VAL A 269 4.67 -7.76 -6.15
C VAL A 269 5.24 -6.45 -6.68
N GLN A 270 4.57 -5.36 -6.38
CA GLN A 270 4.99 -4.02 -6.80
C GLN A 270 5.82 -3.34 -5.71
N PHE A 271 7.09 -3.07 -6.01
CA PHE A 271 8.01 -2.40 -5.08
C PHE A 271 7.95 -0.88 -5.21
N THR A 272 7.78 -0.36 -6.43
CA THR A 272 7.66 1.08 -6.71
C THR A 272 6.58 1.33 -7.75
N SER A 273 6.27 2.59 -8.08
CA SER A 273 5.36 2.91 -9.18
C SER A 273 5.85 2.43 -10.56
N ARG A 274 7.13 2.05 -10.68
CA ARG A 274 7.76 1.61 -11.92
C ARG A 274 8.29 0.18 -11.90
N LEU A 275 8.56 -0.41 -10.74
CA LEU A 275 9.21 -1.71 -10.61
C LEU A 275 8.28 -2.72 -9.94
N SER A 276 8.15 -3.90 -10.55
CA SER A 276 7.53 -5.06 -9.94
C SER A 276 8.38 -6.32 -10.12
N ALA A 277 8.18 -7.32 -9.28
CA ALA A 277 8.63 -8.69 -9.51
C ALA A 277 7.43 -9.62 -9.51
N PHE A 278 7.52 -10.70 -10.26
CA PHE A 278 6.48 -11.70 -10.32
C PHE A 278 7.07 -13.11 -10.28
N ALA A 279 6.24 -14.04 -9.82
CA ALA A 279 6.52 -15.45 -9.88
C ALA A 279 5.25 -16.22 -10.25
N ASP A 280 5.37 -17.23 -11.10
CA ASP A 280 4.27 -18.13 -11.43
C ASP A 280 4.70 -19.58 -11.59
N VAL A 281 3.71 -20.46 -11.42
CA VAL A 281 3.78 -21.85 -11.83
C VAL A 281 2.86 -22.01 -13.02
N ALA A 282 3.37 -22.58 -14.10
CA ALA A 282 2.64 -22.82 -15.33
C ALA A 282 2.66 -24.29 -15.71
N TYR A 283 1.56 -24.73 -16.31
CA TYR A 283 1.45 -26.00 -17.00
C TYR A 283 1.31 -25.73 -18.49
N GLU A 284 2.10 -26.43 -19.29
CA GLU A 284 2.14 -26.28 -20.74
C GLU A 284 1.93 -27.64 -21.40
N HIS A 285 1.05 -27.69 -22.39
CA HIS A 285 0.73 -28.90 -23.15
C HIS A 285 0.88 -28.64 -24.64
N PHE A 286 1.79 -29.37 -25.27
CA PHE A 286 2.09 -29.23 -26.69
C PHE A 286 1.21 -30.15 -27.52
N PHE A 287 0.43 -29.56 -28.44
CA PHE A 287 -0.43 -30.28 -29.38
C PHE A 287 0.36 -30.75 -30.60
N VAL A 288 1.36 -29.94 -30.99
CA VAL A 288 2.35 -30.27 -32.02
C VAL A 288 3.70 -30.24 -31.32
N THR A 289 4.43 -31.35 -31.36
CA THR A 289 5.74 -31.50 -30.73
C THR A 289 6.78 -31.77 -31.80
N GLY A 290 7.87 -31.01 -31.78
CA GLY A 290 9.13 -31.42 -32.38
C GLY A 290 9.90 -32.32 -31.42
N GLU A 291 11.03 -32.87 -31.87
CA GLU A 291 11.81 -33.82 -31.04
C GLU A 291 12.41 -33.18 -29.79
N ARG A 292 12.49 -31.85 -29.73
CA ARG A 292 13.19 -31.13 -28.65
C ARG A 292 12.32 -30.88 -27.43
N TYR A 293 11.00 -30.83 -27.59
CA TYR A 293 10.08 -30.44 -26.52
C TYR A 293 9.22 -31.63 -26.08
N ARG A 294 9.05 -31.75 -24.77
CA ARG A 294 8.15 -32.75 -24.17
C ARG A 294 6.70 -32.39 -24.46
N PRO A 295 5.79 -33.36 -24.53
CA PRO A 295 4.36 -33.10 -24.71
C PRO A 295 3.73 -32.32 -23.54
N GLN A 296 4.38 -32.34 -22.37
CA GLN A 296 3.92 -31.67 -21.16
C GLN A 296 5.13 -31.10 -20.39
N SER A 297 4.97 -29.88 -19.86
CA SER A 297 5.98 -29.19 -19.05
C SER A 297 5.32 -28.50 -17.86
N VAL A 298 6.00 -28.50 -16.71
CA VAL A 298 5.61 -27.70 -15.54
C VAL A 298 6.74 -26.71 -15.31
N LEU A 299 6.42 -25.44 -15.43
CA LEU A 299 7.38 -24.36 -15.43
C LEU A 299 7.23 -23.53 -14.17
N ILE A 300 8.31 -23.36 -13.42
CA ILE A 300 8.41 -22.35 -12.37
C ILE A 300 9.12 -21.15 -12.98
N SER A 301 8.58 -19.96 -12.77
CA SER A 301 9.18 -18.75 -13.31
C SER A 301 9.29 -17.65 -12.27
N VAL A 302 10.32 -16.82 -12.45
CA VAL A 302 10.53 -15.59 -11.69
C VAL A 302 10.98 -14.51 -12.67
N GLY A 303 10.48 -13.29 -12.48
CA GLY A 303 10.86 -12.17 -13.33
C GLY A 303 10.67 -10.82 -12.67
N VAL A 304 11.16 -9.79 -13.36
CA VAL A 304 11.01 -8.39 -12.98
C VAL A 304 10.39 -7.62 -14.14
N GLY A 305 9.50 -6.69 -13.80
CA GLY A 305 8.77 -5.83 -14.74
C GLY A 305 9.04 -4.36 -14.46
N LEU A 306 9.13 -3.59 -15.53
CA LEU A 306 9.29 -2.14 -15.53
C LEU A 306 8.12 -1.47 -16.25
N PHE A 307 7.50 -0.48 -15.60
CA PHE A 307 6.55 0.42 -16.23
C PHE A 307 7.28 1.71 -16.65
N PRO A 308 7.16 2.14 -17.92
CA PRO A 308 7.64 3.43 -18.38
C PRO A 308 6.91 4.57 -17.66
#